data_AF-A0A9Q1BM44-F1
#
_entry.id   AF-A0A9Q1BM44-F1
#
_cell.length_a   1.000
_cell.length_b   1.000
_cell.length_c   1.000
_cell.angle_alpha   90.00
_cell.angle_beta   90.00
_cell.angle_gamma   90.00
#
_symmetry.space_group_name_H-M   'P 1'
#
loop_
_entity.id
_entity.type
_entity.pdbx_description
1 polymer ?
#
loop_
_entity_poly.entity_id
_entity_poly.type
_entity_poly.pdbx_seq_one_letter_code
_entity_poly.pdbx_strand_id
1 'polypeptide(L)'
;MGYKFCILMISLGCYFFGNHGQETEQVRMTILALNHFKSEANSHFQCRLTPPDNDPNNVIVESLRTGWTRNTAEENPDPPSVVYTTSGRRYHKVDMINNGSNDAFGVFGCKATKNGKKDTVISTTRMRSDGKLS
;
A
#
# COMPACT_ATOMS: atom_id res chain seq x y z
N MET A 1 -69.52 3.91 29.01
CA MET A 1 -68.07 3.59 29.03
C MET A 1 -67.72 3.04 27.66
N GLY A 2 -66.84 3.55 26.82
CA GLY A 2 -65.91 4.68 26.87
C GLY A 2 -65.05 4.60 25.60
N TYR A 3 -64.98 5.71 24.87
CA TYR A 3 -64.00 6.13 23.86
C TYR A 3 -63.94 5.50 22.45
N LYS A 4 -64.27 6.39 21.49
CA LYS A 4 -63.85 6.44 20.09
C LYS A 4 -62.34 6.23 19.95
N PHE A 5 -61.89 5.40 19.01
CA PHE A 5 -60.52 5.45 18.49
C PHE A 5 -60.53 6.05 17.09
N CYS A 6 -60.10 7.30 17.01
CA CYS A 6 -59.80 8.02 15.78
C CYS A 6 -58.52 7.47 15.15
N ILE A 7 -58.55 7.43 13.83
CA ILE A 7 -57.47 7.22 12.88
C ILE A 7 -56.26 8.12 13.20
N LEU A 8 -55.06 7.53 13.25
CA LEU A 8 -53.86 8.25 12.82
C LEU A 8 -52.90 7.27 12.14
N MET A 9 -52.75 7.46 10.84
CA MET A 9 -51.76 6.82 10.00
C MET A 9 -50.36 7.20 10.46
N ILE A 10 -49.50 6.22 10.69
CA ILE A 10 -48.07 6.36 10.44
C ILE A 10 -47.63 5.07 9.75
N SER A 11 -47.69 5.09 8.42
CA SER A 11 -46.91 4.19 7.59
C SER A 11 -45.44 4.50 7.85
N LEU A 12 -44.84 3.83 8.84
CA LEU A 12 -43.40 3.79 8.99
C LEU A 12 -42.87 2.87 7.90
N GLY A 13 -42.89 3.38 6.66
CA GLY A 13 -42.02 2.88 5.62
C GLY A 13 -40.62 3.06 6.14
N CYS A 14 -40.01 1.97 6.62
CA CYS A 14 -38.59 1.89 6.83
C CYS A 14 -37.93 2.10 5.46
N TYR A 15 -37.80 3.37 5.06
CA TYR A 15 -36.73 3.81 4.19
C TYR A 15 -35.44 3.54 4.97
N PHE A 16 -35.01 2.28 4.93
CA PHE A 16 -33.60 1.98 4.97
C PHE A 16 -33.02 2.63 3.72
N PHE A 17 -32.75 3.94 3.79
CA PHE A 17 -31.61 4.50 3.11
C PHE A 17 -30.42 3.76 3.69
N GLY A 18 -30.14 2.59 3.11
CA GLY A 18 -28.82 2.03 3.15
C GLY A 18 -27.92 3.12 2.61
N ASN A 19 -27.28 3.84 3.50
CA ASN A 19 -25.99 4.44 3.24
C ASN A 19 -25.10 3.26 2.83
N HIS A 20 -25.18 2.88 1.55
CA HIS A 20 -24.06 2.29 0.87
C HIS A 20 -22.99 3.38 0.98
N GLY A 21 -22.17 3.29 2.03
CA GLY A 21 -20.93 4.01 2.07
C GLY A 21 -20.25 3.68 0.75
N GLN A 22 -20.13 4.69 -0.11
CA GLN A 22 -19.35 4.54 -1.33
C GLN A 22 -17.96 4.16 -0.84
N GLU A 23 -17.60 2.88 -0.96
CA GLU A 23 -16.22 2.48 -0.81
C GLU A 23 -15.46 3.29 -1.87
N THR A 24 -14.76 4.33 -1.41
CA THR A 24 -13.86 5.10 -2.26
C THR A 24 -12.95 4.13 -2.98
N GLU A 25 -13.07 4.07 -4.30
CA GLU A 25 -12.32 3.18 -5.16
C GLU A 25 -10.82 3.34 -4.85
N GLN A 26 -10.11 2.23 -4.68
CA GLN A 26 -8.68 2.24 -4.39
C GLN A 26 -7.85 1.90 -5.63
N VAL A 27 -6.62 2.40 -5.70
CA VAL A 27 -5.70 2.09 -6.79
C VAL A 27 -5.16 0.66 -6.60
N ARG A 28 -5.49 -0.28 -7.49
CA ARG A 28 -4.97 -1.65 -7.31
C ARG A 28 -3.48 -1.70 -7.65
N MET A 29 -2.71 -2.35 -6.78
CA MET A 29 -1.26 -2.46 -6.90
C MET A 29 -0.79 -3.86 -6.54
N THR A 30 0.28 -4.31 -7.19
CA THR A 30 0.97 -5.57 -6.90
C THR A 30 2.44 -5.30 -6.66
N ILE A 31 3.07 -6.14 -5.82
CA ILE A 31 4.48 -6.05 -5.48
C ILE A 31 5.21 -7.32 -5.92
N LEU A 32 6.38 -7.15 -6.52
CA LEU A 32 7.30 -8.23 -6.86
C LEU A 32 8.64 -7.94 -6.19
N ALA A 33 8.98 -8.71 -5.17
CA ALA A 33 10.24 -8.59 -4.43
C ALA A 33 11.29 -9.56 -4.97
N LEU A 34 12.37 -9.04 -5.53
CA LEU A 34 13.43 -9.85 -6.14
C LEU A 34 14.67 -9.89 -5.23
N ASN A 35 15.24 -11.08 -5.07
CA ASN A 35 16.39 -11.35 -4.18
C ASN A 35 16.15 -10.91 -2.72
N HIS A 36 14.92 -10.96 -2.21
CA HIS A 36 14.55 -10.43 -0.89
C HIS A 36 15.04 -11.25 0.32
N PHE A 37 15.66 -12.41 0.08
CA PHE A 37 16.29 -13.27 1.10
C PHE A 37 17.82 -13.32 1.00
N LYS A 38 18.43 -12.63 0.03
CA LYS A 38 19.89 -12.65 -0.13
C LYS A 38 20.48 -11.51 0.66
N SER A 39 21.22 -11.83 1.72
CA SER A 39 21.72 -10.82 2.64
C SER A 39 22.82 -9.95 2.03
N GLU A 40 23.69 -10.50 1.20
CA GLU A 40 24.90 -9.83 0.72
C GLU A 40 24.73 -9.20 -0.68
N ALA A 41 23.57 -9.36 -1.30
CA ALA A 41 23.35 -8.92 -2.67
C ALA A 41 22.51 -7.64 -2.73
N ASN A 42 22.84 -6.78 -3.69
CA ASN A 42 21.91 -5.76 -4.15
C ASN A 42 20.59 -6.42 -4.57
N SER A 43 19.50 -5.78 -4.21
CA SER A 43 18.17 -6.32 -4.42
C SER A 43 17.24 -5.21 -4.88
N HIS A 44 16.06 -5.57 -5.37
CA HIS A 44 15.08 -4.56 -5.74
C HIS A 44 13.67 -5.09 -5.54
N PHE A 45 12.70 -4.19 -5.50
CA PHE A 45 11.30 -4.56 -5.59
C PHE A 45 10.61 -3.70 -6.65
N GLN A 46 9.55 -4.24 -7.22
CA GLN A 46 8.77 -3.60 -8.27
C GLN A 46 7.33 -3.48 -7.82
N CYS A 47 6.75 -2.29 -7.98
CA CYS A 47 5.35 -2.02 -7.73
C CYS A 47 4.63 -1.74 -9.05
N ARG A 48 3.54 -2.46 -9.28
CA ARG A 48 2.78 -2.43 -10.54
C ARG A 48 1.34 -2.05 -10.28
N LEU A 49 0.90 -1.00 -10.95
CA LEU A 49 -0.49 -0.56 -10.96
C LEU A 49 -1.33 -1.46 -11.86
N THR A 50 -2.57 -1.74 -11.47
CA THR A 50 -3.52 -2.55 -12.25
C THR A 50 -4.90 -1.85 -12.36
N PRO A 51 -5.34 -1.43 -13.56
CA PRO A 51 -4.62 -1.50 -14.83
C PRO A 51 -3.34 -0.64 -14.82
N PRO A 52 -2.40 -0.87 -15.75
CA PRO A 52 -1.23 -0.01 -15.89
C PRO A 52 -1.67 1.44 -16.11
N ASP A 53 -1.01 2.37 -15.41
CA ASP A 53 -1.20 3.79 -15.71
C ASP A 53 -0.27 4.20 -16.86
N ASN A 54 -0.80 4.98 -17.79
CA ASN A 54 -0.05 5.46 -18.93
C ASN A 54 0.50 6.87 -18.75
N ASP A 55 0.04 7.59 -17.74
CA ASP A 55 0.52 8.90 -17.34
C ASP A 55 1.15 8.82 -15.94
N PRO A 56 2.47 9.01 -15.80
CA PRO A 56 3.13 8.95 -14.49
C PRO A 56 2.68 10.07 -13.53
N ASN A 57 1.96 11.09 -14.00
CA ASN A 57 1.44 12.17 -13.15
C ASN A 57 0.00 11.91 -12.65
N ASN A 58 -0.68 10.89 -13.19
CA ASN A 58 -2.06 10.58 -12.81
C ASN A 58 -2.14 9.74 -11.52
N VAL A 59 -1.14 8.89 -11.26
CA VAL A 59 -0.97 8.18 -9.99
C VAL A 59 0.44 8.44 -9.50
N ILE A 60 0.55 9.08 -8.33
CA ILE A 60 1.83 9.28 -7.66
C ILE A 60 2.17 7.98 -6.93
N VAL A 61 3.34 7.42 -7.19
CA VAL A 61 3.85 6.25 -6.48
C VAL A 61 5.11 6.64 -5.72
N GLU A 62 5.15 6.31 -4.44
CA GLU A 62 6.27 6.58 -3.54
C GLU A 62 6.74 5.28 -2.90
N SER A 63 8.03 5.16 -2.65
CA SER A 63 8.59 4.08 -1.84
C SER A 63 8.52 4.47 -0.36
N LEU A 64 8.37 3.50 0.53
CA LEU A 64 8.39 3.76 1.96
C LEU A 64 8.86 2.56 2.78
N ARG A 65 9.35 2.85 3.99
CA ARG A 65 9.49 1.87 5.05
C ARG A 65 8.19 1.83 5.86
N THR A 66 7.52 0.68 5.84
CA THR A 66 6.30 0.45 6.65
C THR A 66 6.60 -0.07 8.06
N GLY A 67 7.81 -0.59 8.29
CA GLY A 67 8.16 -1.20 9.56
C GLY A 67 9.66 -1.21 9.81
N TRP A 68 10.00 -0.95 11.07
CA TRP A 68 11.37 -1.02 11.57
C TRP A 68 11.71 -2.45 11.98
N THR A 69 12.97 -2.83 11.81
CA THR A 69 13.49 -4.15 12.19
C THR A 69 14.74 -4.05 13.07
N ARG A 70 15.03 -2.83 13.53
CA ARG A 70 16.18 -2.45 14.36
C ARG A 70 15.72 -1.41 15.39
N ASN A 71 16.57 -1.18 16.38
CA ASN A 71 16.19 -0.42 17.57
C ASN A 71 16.35 1.09 17.39
N THR A 72 17.20 1.56 16.47
CA THR A 72 17.43 2.99 16.25
C THR A 72 16.98 3.44 14.87
N ALA A 73 16.69 4.73 14.71
CA ALA A 73 16.22 5.29 13.44
C ALA A 73 17.31 5.22 12.36
N GLU A 74 18.56 5.42 12.76
CA GLU A 74 19.74 5.40 11.89
C GLU A 74 19.97 4.02 11.27
N GLU A 75 19.55 2.96 11.97
CA GLU A 75 19.61 1.57 11.50
C GLU A 75 18.36 1.16 10.67
N ASN A 76 17.41 2.07 10.49
CA ASN A 76 16.19 1.86 9.71
C ASN A 76 16.03 2.95 8.63
N PRO A 77 17.01 3.19 7.76
CA PRO A 77 16.93 4.25 6.76
C PRO A 77 15.74 4.03 5.80
N ASP A 78 15.15 5.11 5.33
CA ASP A 78 14.09 5.03 4.31
C ASP A 78 14.62 4.45 3.00
N PRO A 79 13.77 3.72 2.23
CA PRO A 79 14.19 3.22 0.94
C PRO A 79 14.46 4.37 -0.04
N PRO A 80 15.32 4.17 -1.05
CA PRO A 80 15.49 5.13 -2.13
C PRO A 80 14.18 5.41 -2.86
N SER A 81 14.10 6.56 -3.53
CA SER A 81 12.95 6.93 -4.36
C SER A 81 12.67 5.91 -5.47
N VAL A 82 11.40 5.79 -5.85
CA VAL A 82 11.01 4.93 -6.98
C VAL A 82 11.55 5.48 -8.30
N VAL A 83 11.89 4.57 -9.20
CA VAL A 83 12.20 4.86 -10.61
C VAL A 83 11.11 4.25 -11.48
N TYR A 84 10.41 5.08 -12.25
CA TYR A 84 9.37 4.60 -13.16
C TYR A 84 9.99 4.08 -14.46
N THR A 85 9.66 2.84 -14.82
CA THR A 85 10.13 2.21 -16.06
C THR A 85 9.07 2.30 -17.15
N THR A 86 9.42 2.95 -18.26
CA THR A 86 8.53 3.20 -19.41
C THR A 86 8.66 2.17 -20.54
N SER A 87 9.74 1.40 -20.58
CA SER A 87 9.98 0.37 -21.60
C SER A 87 9.46 -1.01 -21.16
N GLY A 88 8.74 -1.71 -22.05
CA GLY A 88 8.19 -3.04 -21.78
C GLY A 88 7.04 -3.03 -20.76
N ARG A 89 7.10 -3.91 -19.75
CA ARG A 89 6.10 -3.94 -18.67
C ARG A 89 6.35 -2.74 -17.75
N ARG A 90 5.34 -1.88 -17.56
CA ARG A 90 5.45 -0.67 -16.75
C ARG A 90 5.41 -1.01 -15.26
N TYR A 91 6.39 -0.50 -14.51
CA TYR A 91 6.47 -0.67 -13.06
C TYR A 91 7.30 0.44 -12.43
N HIS A 92 7.11 0.59 -11.13
CA HIS A 92 7.90 1.46 -10.26
C HIS A 92 8.92 0.59 -9.56
N LYS A 93 10.20 0.83 -9.84
CA LYS A 93 11.32 0.04 -9.31
C LYS A 93 11.95 0.77 -8.14
N VAL A 94 12.30 0.04 -7.10
CA VAL A 94 13.12 0.54 -6.00
C VAL A 94 14.34 -0.35 -5.89
N ASP A 95 15.50 0.22 -6.21
CA ASP A 95 16.78 -0.45 -6.06
C ASP A 95 17.27 -0.29 -4.61
N MET A 96 17.43 -1.43 -3.94
CA MET A 96 17.99 -1.51 -2.59
C MET A 96 19.46 -1.88 -2.72
N ILE A 97 20.31 -0.88 -2.56
CA ILE A 97 21.76 -1.07 -2.55
C ILE A 97 22.16 -1.48 -1.13
N ASN A 98 22.81 -2.65 -0.99
CA ASN A 98 23.35 -3.08 0.29
C ASN A 98 24.87 -2.84 0.28
N ASN A 99 25.32 -1.73 0.86
CA ASN A 99 26.74 -1.39 1.00
C ASN A 99 27.40 -2.07 2.21
N GLY A 100 26.95 -3.28 2.57
CA GLY A 100 27.41 -4.01 3.76
C GLY A 100 26.82 -3.50 5.09
N SER A 101 25.95 -2.50 5.05
CA SER A 101 25.33 -1.86 6.23
C SER A 101 24.00 -2.48 6.65
N ASN A 102 23.47 -3.48 5.92
CA ASN A 102 22.18 -4.12 6.23
C ASN A 102 20.97 -3.15 6.12
N ASP A 103 21.14 -1.98 5.49
CA ASP A 103 20.09 -0.97 5.29
C ASP A 103 18.90 -1.47 4.46
N ALA A 104 19.11 -2.58 3.73
CA ALA A 104 18.14 -3.23 2.88
C ALA A 104 17.21 -4.24 3.60
N PHE A 105 17.27 -4.37 4.95
CA PHE A 105 16.32 -5.20 5.71
C PHE A 105 15.26 -4.35 6.42
N GLY A 106 14.05 -4.91 6.49
CA GLY A 106 12.89 -4.15 6.91
C GLY A 106 11.61 -4.59 6.22
N VAL A 107 10.53 -3.88 6.52
CA VAL A 107 9.27 -3.99 5.78
C VAL A 107 9.18 -2.76 4.89
N PHE A 108 9.29 -2.97 3.57
CA PHE A 108 9.33 -1.91 2.56
C PHE A 108 8.16 -2.05 1.60
N GLY A 109 7.72 -0.95 1.01
CA GLY A 109 6.59 -0.99 0.12
C GLY A 109 6.50 0.20 -0.80
N CYS A 110 5.40 0.24 -1.54
CA CYS A 110 4.98 1.41 -2.27
C CYS A 110 3.63 1.90 -1.78
N LYS A 111 3.48 3.22 -1.80
CA LYS A 111 2.20 3.91 -1.66
C LYS A 111 1.82 4.48 -3.01
N ALA A 112 0.59 4.23 -3.43
CA ALA A 112 0.00 4.84 -4.61
C ALA A 112 -1.11 5.81 -4.18
N THR A 113 -1.00 7.05 -4.65
CA THR A 113 -1.91 8.15 -4.36
C THR A 113 -2.51 8.64 -5.67
N LYS A 114 -3.85 8.69 -5.76
CA LYS A 114 -4.58 9.23 -6.91
C LYS A 114 -5.73 10.11 -6.44
N ASN A 115 -5.88 11.27 -7.06
CA ASN A 115 -6.94 12.20 -6.68
C ASN A 115 -8.33 11.54 -6.75
N GLY A 116 -9.14 11.73 -5.70
CA GLY A 116 -10.47 11.13 -5.57
C GLY A 116 -10.48 9.63 -5.26
N LYS A 117 -9.33 9.00 -4.99
CA LYS A 117 -9.21 7.59 -4.61
C LYS A 117 -8.56 7.44 -3.24
N LYS A 118 -8.83 6.32 -2.58
CA LYS A 118 -8.15 5.95 -1.35
C LYS A 118 -6.70 5.54 -1.66
N ASP A 119 -5.77 6.03 -0.85
CA ASP A 119 -4.36 5.62 -0.90
C ASP A 119 -4.24 4.10 -0.78
N THR A 120 -3.39 3.50 -1.61
CA THR A 120 -3.10 2.07 -1.55
C THR A 120 -1.66 1.86 -1.17
N VAL A 121 -1.44 1.09 -0.09
CA VAL A 121 -0.11 0.70 0.36
C VAL A 121 0.04 -0.81 0.18
N ILE A 122 1.14 -1.23 -0.42
CA ILE A 122 1.52 -2.64 -0.50
C ILE A 122 2.98 -2.78 -0.06
N SER A 123 3.26 -3.77 0.77
CA SER A 123 4.59 -3.97 1.33
C SER A 123 5.07 -5.41 1.20
N THR A 124 6.37 -5.58 1.35
CA THR A 124 7.09 -6.85 1.37
C THR A 124 8.11 -6.80 2.50
N THR A 125 8.37 -7.97 3.09
CA THR A 125 9.39 -8.11 4.14
C THR A 125 10.68 -8.59 3.53
N ARG A 126 11.78 -7.91 3.88
CA ARG A 126 13.14 -8.31 3.53
C ARG A 126 13.83 -8.75 4.80
N MET A 127 14.12 -10.03 4.89
CA MET A 127 14.71 -10.67 6.07
C MET A 127 16.13 -11.12 5.76
N ARG A 128 16.94 -11.16 6.82
CA ARG A 128 18.30 -11.65 6.75
C ARG A 128 18.32 -13.14 7.11
N SER A 129 19.02 -13.97 6.34
CA SER A 129 19.10 -15.42 6.60
C SER A 129 19.83 -15.77 7.91
N ASP A 130 20.75 -14.92 8.38
CA ASP A 130 21.42 -15.02 9.68
C ASP A 130 20.80 -14.09 10.74
N GLY A 131 19.59 -13.56 10.50
CA GLY A 131 18.85 -12.82 11.51
C GLY A 131 18.35 -13.78 12.60
N LYS A 132 18.76 -13.58 13.86
CA LYS A 132 18.11 -14.25 14.99
C LYS A 132 16.78 -13.54 15.25
N LEU A 133 15.67 -14.26 15.17
CA LEU A 133 14.39 -13.81 15.69
C LEU A 133 14.49 -13.98 17.22
N SER A 134 14.69 -12.89 17.94
CA SER A 134 14.67 -12.85 19.40
C SER A 134 13.24 -12.75 19.93
#